data_AF-A0A0P4W2W7-F1
#
_entry.id   AF-A0A0P4W2W7-F1
#
_cell.length_a   1.000
_cell.length_b   1.000
_cell.length_c   1.000
_cell.angle_alpha   90.00
_cell.angle_beta   90.00
_cell.angle_gamma   90.00
#
_symmetry.space_group_name_H-M   'P 1'
#
loop_
_entity.id
_entity.type
_entity.pdbx_description
1 polymer ?
#
loop_
_entity_poly.entity_id
_entity_poly.type
_entity_poly.pdbx_seq_one_letter_code
_entity_poly.pdbx_strand_id
1 'polypeptide(L)'
;MTEASQNLEMYESATGIPNRLLLPKGNEEGVQFRLLVAVTDAEQDVNDESIITMNKYHHFGVRGVQPDKRPFGYPLDRRVPDERIVDEVPNIKETMMEVYNHNVFLRLPQQ
;
A
#
# COMPACT_ATOMS: atom_id res chain seq x y z
N MET A 1 -38.23 20.08 -7.54
CA MET A 1 -37.21 19.78 -6.51
C MET A 1 -35.86 20.00 -7.15
N THR A 2 -35.13 21.01 -6.70
CA THR A 2 -33.78 21.32 -7.20
C THR A 2 -32.83 20.27 -6.69
N GLU A 3 -32.22 19.52 -7.60
CA GLU A 3 -31.13 18.59 -7.29
C GLU A 3 -29.99 19.39 -6.65
N ALA A 4 -29.84 19.28 -5.33
CA ALA A 4 -28.58 19.62 -4.70
C ALA A 4 -27.59 18.58 -5.21
N SER A 5 -26.74 18.98 -6.16
CA SER A 5 -25.58 18.18 -6.54
C SER A 5 -24.75 17.98 -5.27
N GLN A 6 -24.88 16.80 -4.68
CA GLN A 6 -24.04 16.38 -3.56
C GLN A 6 -22.60 16.47 -4.06
N ASN A 7 -21.78 17.32 -3.46
CA ASN A 7 -20.38 17.52 -3.83
C ASN A 7 -19.55 16.30 -3.38
N LEU A 8 -19.85 15.14 -3.97
CA LEU A 8 -19.28 13.85 -3.60
C LEU A 8 -17.81 13.73 -4.01
N GLU A 9 -17.32 14.62 -4.87
CA GLU A 9 -15.93 14.70 -5.31
C GLU A 9 -14.95 14.97 -4.15
N MET A 10 -15.43 15.52 -3.03
CA MET A 10 -14.61 15.75 -1.83
C MET A 10 -14.30 14.46 -1.04
N TYR A 11 -15.04 13.38 -1.29
CA TYR A 11 -14.91 12.12 -0.55
C TYR A 11 -14.10 11.08 -1.34
N GLU A 12 -13.48 10.17 -0.61
CA GLU A 12 -12.81 9.01 -1.20
C GLU A 12 -13.72 7.78 -1.16
N SER A 13 -13.41 6.79 -2.00
CA SER A 13 -14.12 5.51 -1.96
C SER A 13 -13.97 4.86 -0.59
N ALA A 14 -15.04 4.24 -0.09
CA ALA A 14 -15.01 3.44 1.13
C ALA A 14 -14.31 2.08 0.95
N THR A 15 -13.92 1.73 -0.27
CA THR A 15 -13.16 0.51 -0.57
C THR A 15 -11.69 0.68 -0.19
N GLY A 16 -11.09 -0.36 0.37
CA GLY A 16 -9.66 -0.38 0.75
C GLY A 16 -9.44 -0.39 2.26
N ILE A 17 -8.16 -0.38 2.65
CA ILE A 17 -7.76 -0.34 4.06
C ILE A 17 -7.85 1.11 4.54
N PRO A 18 -8.52 1.39 5.68
CA PRO A 18 -8.52 2.73 6.26
C PRO A 18 -7.09 3.22 6.54
N ASN A 19 -6.76 4.45 6.15
CA ASN A 19 -5.40 5.00 6.29
C ASN A 19 -4.82 4.86 7.73
N ARG A 20 -5.67 5.03 8.76
CA ARG A 20 -5.29 4.86 10.17
C ARG A 20 -4.94 3.43 10.61
N LEU A 21 -5.07 2.44 9.71
CA LEU A 21 -4.79 1.03 9.93
C LEU A 21 -3.70 0.49 8.99
N LEU A 22 -2.94 1.36 8.32
CA LEU A 22 -1.89 0.95 7.38
C LEU A 22 -0.76 0.15 8.06
N LEU A 23 -0.36 0.58 9.25
CA LEU A 23 0.69 -0.08 10.01
C LEU A 23 0.08 -1.07 11.02
N PRO A 24 0.71 -2.24 11.24
CA PRO A 24 0.38 -3.09 12.37
C PRO A 24 0.47 -2.32 13.69
N LYS A 25 -0.30 -2.75 14.70
CA LYS A 25 -0.41 -2.05 15.98
C LYS A 25 0.93 -1.89 16.73
N GLY A 26 1.84 -2.85 16.61
CA GLY A 26 3.05 -2.93 17.44
C GLY A 26 2.74 -3.14 18.93
N ASN A 27 3.73 -2.87 19.78
CA ASN A 27 3.62 -2.84 21.24
C ASN A 27 4.51 -1.70 21.81
N GLU A 28 4.46 -1.46 23.12
CA GLU A 28 5.25 -0.40 23.77
C GLU A 28 6.76 -0.67 23.76
N GLU A 29 7.17 -1.93 23.60
CA GLU A 29 8.58 -2.37 23.58
C GLU A 29 9.22 -2.27 22.19
N GLY A 30 8.43 -2.03 21.16
CA GLY A 30 8.86 -2.11 19.76
C GLY A 30 8.71 -3.52 19.21
N VAL A 31 8.14 -3.62 18.01
CA VAL A 31 8.09 -4.87 17.24
C VAL A 31 8.91 -4.70 15.98
N GLN A 32 9.88 -5.60 15.77
CA GLN A 32 10.73 -5.59 14.58
C GLN A 32 9.99 -6.11 13.34
N PHE A 33 10.14 -5.39 12.24
CA PHE A 33 9.65 -5.75 10.91
C PHE A 33 10.77 -5.59 9.88
N ARG A 34 10.71 -6.41 8.83
CA ARG A 34 11.49 -6.20 7.60
C ARG A 34 10.67 -5.32 6.65
N LEU A 35 11.16 -4.13 6.34
CA LEU A 35 10.65 -3.38 5.19
C LEU A 35 11.42 -3.81 3.96
N LEU A 36 10.74 -4.42 3.01
CA LEU A 36 11.26 -4.78 1.70
C LEU A 36 10.70 -3.82 0.65
N VAL A 37 11.58 -3.29 -0.20
CA VAL A 37 11.25 -2.46 -1.35
C VAL A 37 11.78 -3.13 -2.60
N ALA A 38 10.92 -3.32 -3.61
CA ALA A 38 11.29 -3.82 -4.91
C ALA A 38 10.97 -2.76 -5.98
N VAL A 39 11.96 -2.40 -6.79
CA VAL A 39 11.79 -1.49 -7.93
C VAL A 39 11.71 -2.33 -9.20
N THR A 40 10.59 -2.28 -9.91
CA THR A 40 10.32 -3.12 -11.07
C THR A 40 10.24 -2.30 -12.35
N ASP A 41 10.26 -2.98 -13.50
CA ASP A 41 10.23 -2.34 -14.82
C ASP A 41 8.81 -1.91 -15.19
N ALA A 42 8.55 -0.61 -15.10
CA ALA A 42 7.24 -0.03 -15.37
C ALA A 42 6.70 -0.34 -16.78
N GLU A 43 7.57 -0.46 -17.80
CA GLU A 43 7.12 -0.77 -19.17
C GLU A 43 6.47 -2.16 -19.26
N GLN A 44 6.90 -3.08 -18.40
CA GLN A 44 6.35 -4.43 -18.32
C GLN A 44 5.16 -4.54 -17.38
N ASP A 45 5.03 -3.61 -16.43
CA ASP A 45 4.07 -3.68 -15.33
C ASP A 45 2.79 -2.90 -15.63
N VAL A 46 2.87 -1.75 -16.31
CA VAL A 46 1.70 -0.88 -16.52
C VAL A 46 0.68 -1.55 -17.44
N ASN A 47 -0.53 -1.76 -16.92
CA ASN A 47 -1.71 -2.19 -17.69
C ASN A 47 -2.58 -1.00 -18.12
N ASP A 48 -2.62 0.03 -17.28
CA ASP A 48 -3.40 1.25 -17.50
C ASP A 48 -2.54 2.45 -17.09
N GLU A 49 -2.23 3.34 -18.05
CA GLU A 49 -1.39 4.51 -17.82
C GLU A 49 -1.97 5.50 -16.79
N SER A 50 -3.26 5.42 -16.49
CA SER A 50 -3.84 6.19 -15.39
C SER A 50 -3.12 5.91 -14.07
N ILE A 51 -2.52 4.73 -13.88
CA ILE A 51 -1.72 4.40 -12.69
C ILE A 51 -0.56 5.38 -12.46
N ILE A 52 0.01 5.94 -13.53
CA ILE A 52 1.17 6.85 -13.45
C ILE A 52 0.77 8.18 -12.83
N THR A 53 -0.47 8.61 -13.09
CA THR A 53 -1.01 9.90 -12.60
C THR A 53 -1.87 9.74 -11.36
N MET A 54 -2.09 8.51 -10.90
CA MET A 54 -2.89 8.22 -9.74
C MET A 54 -2.14 8.49 -8.44
N ASN A 55 -2.79 9.24 -7.56
CA ASN A 55 -2.32 9.56 -6.21
C ASN A 55 -3.03 8.72 -5.13
N LYS A 56 -3.76 7.67 -5.52
CA LYS A 56 -4.55 6.83 -4.60
C LYS A 56 -4.07 5.39 -4.63
N TYR A 57 -4.06 4.78 -3.45
CA TYR A 57 -3.69 3.38 -3.26
C TYR A 57 -4.88 2.48 -3.60
N HIS A 58 -4.70 1.54 -4.54
CA HIS A 58 -5.78 0.65 -4.98
C HIS A 58 -5.50 -0.79 -4.56
N HIS A 59 -6.06 -1.22 -3.43
CA HIS A 59 -6.17 -2.65 -3.11
C HIS A 59 -7.16 -3.39 -4.04
N PHE A 60 -7.98 -2.64 -4.79
CA PHE A 60 -9.19 -3.13 -5.46
C PHE A 60 -9.25 -2.71 -6.95
N GLY A 61 -8.13 -2.26 -7.53
CA GLY A 61 -8.05 -1.81 -8.91
C GLY A 61 -8.71 -0.44 -9.19
N VAL A 62 -8.75 -0.08 -10.47
CA VAL A 62 -9.22 1.21 -10.99
C VAL A 62 -10.33 0.95 -11.99
N ARG A 63 -11.56 1.37 -11.69
CA ARG A 63 -12.72 1.16 -12.59
C ARG A 63 -12.92 -0.31 -13.02
N GLY A 64 -12.57 -1.25 -12.13
CA GLY A 64 -12.66 -2.69 -12.40
C GLY A 64 -11.48 -3.27 -13.19
N VAL A 65 -10.47 -2.47 -13.52
CA VAL A 65 -9.22 -2.90 -14.15
C VAL A 65 -8.11 -2.94 -13.11
N GLN A 66 -7.34 -4.03 -13.08
CA GLN A 66 -6.11 -4.06 -12.31
C GLN A 66 -5.03 -3.30 -13.10
N PRO A 67 -4.49 -2.19 -12.55
CA PRO A 67 -3.62 -1.30 -13.31
C PRO A 67 -2.17 -1.82 -13.43
N ASP A 68 -1.81 -2.82 -12.63
CA ASP A 68 -0.53 -3.54 -12.69
C ASP A 68 -0.73 -4.95 -13.30
N LYS A 69 0.03 -5.28 -14.34
CA LYS A 69 0.00 -6.58 -15.04
C LYS A 69 0.60 -7.71 -14.22
N ARG A 70 1.33 -7.42 -13.15
CA ARG A 70 1.96 -8.43 -12.29
C ARG A 70 0.92 -9.19 -11.45
N PRO A 71 1.25 -10.44 -11.05
CA PRO A 71 0.44 -11.15 -10.07
C PRO A 71 0.29 -10.36 -8.77
N PHE A 72 -0.87 -10.45 -8.13
CA PHE A 72 -1.07 -9.85 -6.81
C PHE A 72 -0.06 -10.42 -5.81
N GLY A 73 0.69 -9.53 -5.15
CA GLY A 73 1.73 -9.89 -4.19
C GLY A 73 3.15 -9.98 -4.77
N TYR A 74 3.34 -9.74 -6.07
CA TYR A 74 4.66 -9.71 -6.69
C TYR A 74 5.61 -8.73 -5.98
N PRO A 75 6.90 -9.08 -5.75
CA PRO A 75 7.58 -10.33 -6.13
C PRO A 75 7.50 -11.45 -5.08
N LEU A 76 6.69 -11.30 -4.03
CA LEU A 76 6.61 -12.22 -2.89
C LEU A 76 5.44 -13.22 -2.99
N ASP A 77 4.71 -13.24 -4.11
CA ASP A 77 3.62 -14.17 -4.38
C ASP A 77 4.09 -15.62 -4.53
N ARG A 78 5.38 -15.82 -4.80
CA ARG A 78 5.99 -17.13 -5.03
C ARG A 78 6.96 -17.51 -3.93
N ARG A 79 7.09 -18.82 -3.70
CA ARG A 79 8.07 -19.36 -2.78
C ARG A 79 9.48 -19.08 -3.28
N VAL A 80 10.27 -18.38 -2.48
CA VAL A 80 11.71 -18.23 -2.68
C VAL A 80 12.42 -19.34 -1.88
N PRO A 81 13.10 -20.30 -2.53
CA PRO A 81 13.73 -21.43 -1.82
C PRO A 81 14.99 -21.02 -1.05
N ASP A 82 15.61 -19.90 -1.43
CA ASP A 82 16.86 -19.40 -0.87
C ASP A 82 16.81 -17.87 -0.79
N GLU A 83 16.82 -17.33 0.43
CA GLU A 83 16.69 -15.88 0.66
C GLU A 83 17.83 -15.07 0.03
N ARG A 84 19.01 -15.68 -0.18
CA ARG A 84 20.17 -15.02 -0.83
C ARG A 84 19.86 -14.53 -2.24
N ILE A 85 18.88 -15.14 -2.91
CA ILE A 85 18.40 -14.68 -4.21
C ILE A 85 17.87 -13.25 -4.12
N VAL A 86 17.19 -12.91 -3.02
CA VAL A 86 16.67 -11.55 -2.80
C VAL A 86 17.81 -10.56 -2.57
N ASP A 87 18.84 -10.97 -1.82
CA ASP A 87 20.01 -10.14 -1.50
C ASP A 87 20.87 -9.81 -2.73
N GLU A 88 20.92 -10.72 -3.70
CA GLU A 88 21.71 -10.57 -4.93
C GLU A 88 21.01 -9.70 -5.99
N VAL A 89 19.71 -9.43 -5.84
CA VAL A 89 18.93 -8.64 -6.81
C VAL A 89 19.09 -7.14 -6.48
N PRO A 90 19.77 -6.35 -7.33
CA PRO A 90 20.18 -4.99 -7.00
C PRO A 90 19.00 -4.00 -6.85
N ASN A 91 17.86 -4.33 -7.46
CA ASN A 91 16.63 -3.54 -7.41
C ASN A 91 15.65 -4.01 -6.33
N ILE A 92 16.07 -4.92 -5.44
CA ILE A 92 15.34 -5.26 -4.21
C ILE A 92 16.23 -4.90 -3.02
N LYS A 93 15.64 -4.25 -2.01
CA LYS A 93 16.35 -3.93 -0.78
C LYS A 93 15.47 -4.14 0.43
N GLU A 94 16.05 -4.72 1.47
CA GLU A 94 15.44 -4.79 2.79
C GLU A 94 16.16 -3.92 3.83
N THR A 95 15.39 -3.48 4.82
CA THR A 95 15.89 -2.83 6.02
C THR A 95 15.06 -3.24 7.23
N MET A 96 15.70 -3.36 8.38
CA MET A 96 15.02 -3.61 9.66
C MET A 96 14.41 -2.31 10.17
N MET A 97 13.18 -2.41 10.69
CA MET A 97 12.42 -1.32 11.26
C MET A 97 11.73 -1.77 12.55
N GLU A 98 11.38 -0.82 13.41
CA GLU A 98 10.62 -1.09 14.62
C GLU A 98 9.35 -0.25 14.65
N VAL A 99 8.23 -0.89 14.98
CA VAL A 99 6.93 -0.23 15.14
C VAL A 99 6.58 -0.20 16.63
N TYR A 100 6.38 1.02 17.13
CA TYR A 100 6.06 1.29 18.53
C TYR A 100 4.60 1.70 18.68
N ASN A 101 3.92 1.09 19.64
CA ASN A 101 2.65 1.57 20.13
C ASN A 101 2.88 2.50 21.32
N HIS A 102 2.42 3.74 21.24
CA HIS A 102 2.60 4.70 22.33
C HIS A 102 1.57 4.57 23.47
N ASN A 103 0.56 3.71 23.33
CA ASN A 103 -0.51 3.51 24.32
C ASN A 103 -1.18 4.80 24.83
N VAL A 104 -1.30 5.80 23.95
CA VAL A 104 -1.99 7.07 24.22
C VAL A 104 -3.31 7.09 23.47
N PHE A 105 -4.38 7.48 24.16
CA PHE A 105 -5.64 7.83 23.50
C PHE A 105 -5.60 9.27 23.01
N LEU A 106 -5.56 9.46 21.70
CA LEU A 106 -5.62 10.77 21.07
C LEU A 106 -7.07 11.04 20.63
N ARG A 107 -7.69 12.07 21.21
CA ARG A 107 -8.99 12.55 20.73
C ARG A 107 -8.77 13.34 19.43
N LEU A 108 -9.37 12.88 18.34
CA LEU A 108 -9.34 13.61 17.08
C LEU A 108 -10.12 14.93 17.20
N PRO A 109 -9.68 16.02 16.53
CA PRO A 109 -10.47 17.23 16.40
C PRO A 109 -11.86 16.90 15.84
N GLN A 110 -12.90 17.58 16.33
CA GLN A 110 -14.22 17.49 15.71
C GLN A 110 -14.13 18.12 14.33
N GLN A 111 -14.49 17.37 13.30
CA GLN A 111 -14.61 17.84 11.92
C GLN A 111 -15.93 18.58 11.71
#